data_AF-A0A7J2UUS1-F1
#
_entry.id   AF-A0A7J2UUS1-F1
#
_cell.length_a   1.000
_cell.length_b   1.000
_cell.length_c   1.000
_cell.angle_alpha   90.00
_cell.angle_beta   90.00
_cell.angle_gamma   90.00
#
_symmetry.space_group_name_H-M   'P 1'
#
loop_
_entity.id
_entity.type
_entity.pdbx_description
1 polymer ?
#
loop_
_entity_poly.entity_id
_entity_poly.type
_entity_poly.pdbx_seq_one_letter_code
_entity_poly.pdbx_strand_id
1 'polypeptide(L)'
;MPINEKQRDWYLDRMSRPACVVGVEIMDHFRVGDEYLPLKTVVMELSTERNPKREVVVKARALKQLLQREIQSLEEKIRTMDVDKKEADRILETALSLKRAVVDLGSVGKQVDFDIHAITEKEVEDARRWATFLKGIC
;
A
#
# COMPACT_ATOMS: atom_id res chain seq x y z
N MET A 1 18.34 -13.39 -16.26
CA MET A 1 18.87 -14.40 -15.32
C MET A 1 18.15 -14.23 -14.00
N PRO A 2 17.68 -15.32 -13.36
CA PRO A 2 17.08 -15.27 -12.04
C PRO A 2 18.05 -14.70 -10.99
N ILE A 3 17.52 -14.10 -9.93
CA ILE A 3 18.31 -13.67 -8.79
C ILE A 3 18.88 -14.88 -8.04
N ASN A 4 20.10 -14.77 -7.57
CA ASN A 4 20.71 -15.81 -6.72
C ASN A 4 20.26 -15.67 -5.26
N GLU A 5 20.64 -16.63 -4.41
CA GLU A 5 20.29 -16.68 -2.99
C GLU A 5 20.73 -15.42 -2.22
N LYS A 6 21.96 -14.94 -2.43
CA LYS A 6 22.46 -13.71 -1.78
C LYS A 6 21.62 -12.47 -2.16
N GLN A 7 21.21 -12.38 -3.42
CA GLN A 7 20.32 -11.30 -3.88
C GLN A 7 18.93 -11.45 -3.27
N ARG A 8 18.41 -12.68 -3.18
CA ARG A 8 17.12 -13.00 -2.57
C ARG A 8 17.08 -12.54 -1.10
N ASP A 9 18.11 -12.91 -0.33
CA ASP A 9 18.25 -12.50 1.07
C ASP A 9 18.33 -10.98 1.20
N TRP A 10 19.03 -10.31 0.29
CA TRP A 10 19.12 -8.85 0.28
C TRP A 10 17.75 -8.17 0.10
N TYR A 11 16.91 -8.65 -0.82
CA TYR A 11 15.57 -8.10 -1.03
C TYR A 11 14.67 -8.33 0.20
N LEU A 12 14.68 -9.55 0.74
CA LEU A 12 13.87 -9.91 1.91
C LEU A 12 14.30 -9.13 3.17
N ASP A 13 15.61 -9.01 3.41
CA ASP A 13 16.14 -8.19 4.51
C ASP A 13 15.66 -6.74 4.36
N ARG A 14 15.84 -6.16 3.16
CA ARG A 14 15.44 -4.76 2.91
C ARG A 14 13.95 -4.53 3.11
N MET A 15 13.11 -5.48 2.72
CA MET A 15 11.66 -5.45 2.98
C MET A 15 11.36 -5.55 4.47
N SER A 16 12.06 -6.38 5.24
CA SER A 16 11.74 -6.62 6.66
C SER A 16 12.06 -5.44 7.59
N ARG A 17 12.93 -4.51 7.17
CA ARG A 17 13.36 -3.37 7.99
C ARG A 17 12.20 -2.42 8.33
N PRO A 18 11.98 -2.07 9.61
CA PRO A 18 10.92 -1.13 9.99
C PRO A 18 11.02 0.25 9.34
N ALA A 19 12.25 0.74 9.12
CA ALA A 19 12.51 2.05 8.51
C ALA A 19 12.54 2.03 6.97
N CYS A 20 12.14 0.93 6.32
CA CYS A 20 12.23 0.80 4.85
C CYS A 20 11.34 1.78 4.08
N VAL A 21 10.36 2.41 4.74
CA VAL A 21 9.37 3.31 4.13
C VAL A 21 9.68 4.80 4.28
N VAL A 22 10.79 5.15 4.92
CA VAL A 22 11.17 6.56 5.08
C VAL A 22 11.56 7.14 3.72
N GLY A 23 10.89 8.23 3.31
CA GLY A 23 11.08 8.86 2.00
C GLY A 23 10.47 8.08 0.82
N VAL A 24 9.71 7.03 1.09
CA VAL A 24 8.98 6.28 0.05
C VAL A 24 7.65 6.97 -0.23
N GLU A 25 7.36 7.21 -1.51
CA GLU A 25 6.06 7.69 -1.95
C GLU A 25 5.08 6.53 -2.17
N ILE A 26 3.81 6.78 -1.86
CA ILE A 26 2.73 5.85 -2.21
C ILE A 26 2.46 5.98 -3.70
N MET A 27 2.46 4.84 -4.40
CA MET A 27 2.14 4.78 -5.82
C MET A 27 0.70 5.21 -6.10
N ASP A 28 0.48 5.87 -7.24
CA ASP A 28 -0.84 6.40 -7.59
C ASP A 28 -1.90 5.29 -7.71
N HIS A 29 -1.52 4.16 -8.33
CA HIS A 29 -2.43 3.07 -8.62
C HIS A 29 -1.84 1.73 -8.21
N PHE A 30 -2.68 0.88 -7.62
CA PHE A 30 -2.34 -0.49 -7.27
C PHE A 30 -3.42 -1.43 -7.79
N ARG A 31 -3.01 -2.55 -8.40
CA ARG A 31 -3.94 -3.55 -8.92
C ARG A 31 -4.14 -4.66 -7.89
N VAL A 32 -5.39 -4.93 -7.55
CA VAL A 32 -5.78 -6.04 -6.67
C VAL A 32 -6.73 -6.94 -7.45
N GLY A 33 -6.28 -8.15 -7.79
CA GLY A 33 -7.02 -9.01 -8.74
C GLY A 33 -7.20 -8.31 -10.08
N ASP A 34 -8.46 -8.08 -10.47
CA ASP A 34 -8.82 -7.38 -11.72
C ASP A 34 -9.20 -5.91 -11.53
N GLU A 35 -9.11 -5.40 -10.31
CA GLU A 35 -9.48 -4.01 -10.00
C GLU A 35 -8.26 -3.11 -9.83
N TYR A 36 -8.40 -1.86 -10.29
CA TYR A 36 -7.41 -0.80 -10.08
C TYR A 36 -7.87 0.13 -8.96
N LEU A 37 -7.05 0.20 -7.92
CA LEU A 37 -7.24 1.05 -6.76
C LEU A 37 -6.37 2.32 -6.91
N PRO A 38 -6.95 3.54 -6.86
CA PRO A 38 -6.19 4.79 -6.74
C PRO A 38 -5.60 4.91 -5.32
N LEU A 39 -4.54 4.14 -5.06
CA LEU A 39 -4.03 3.85 -3.72
C LEU A 39 -3.63 5.12 -2.97
N LYS A 40 -2.85 6.00 -3.60
CA LYS A 40 -2.37 7.25 -2.99
C LYS A 40 -3.53 8.12 -2.52
N THR A 41 -4.49 8.38 -3.40
CA THR A 41 -5.68 9.18 -3.11
C THR A 41 -6.47 8.62 -1.94
N VAL A 42 -6.81 7.33 -1.99
CA VAL A 42 -7.63 6.70 -0.95
C VAL A 42 -6.92 6.71 0.41
N VAL A 43 -5.61 6.44 0.43
CA VAL A 43 -4.86 6.48 1.69
C VAL A 43 -4.82 7.90 2.26
N MET A 44 -4.59 8.91 1.42
CA MET A 44 -4.61 10.31 1.85
C MET A 44 -5.99 10.70 2.40
N GLU A 45 -7.08 10.38 1.70
CA GLU A 45 -8.44 10.67 2.15
C GLU A 45 -8.74 10.04 3.52
N LEU A 46 -8.40 8.76 3.69
CA LEU A 46 -8.67 8.04 4.94
C LEU A 46 -7.78 8.53 6.10
N SER A 47 -6.51 8.84 5.84
CA SER A 47 -5.52 9.21 6.87
C SER A 47 -5.60 10.65 7.35
N THR A 48 -6.18 11.55 6.55
CA THR A 48 -6.24 12.98 6.87
C THR A 48 -7.52 13.40 7.60
N GLU A 49 -8.50 12.50 7.72
CA GLU A 49 -9.76 12.79 8.41
C GLU A 49 -9.53 12.90 9.93
N ARG A 50 -9.65 14.12 10.47
CA ARG A 50 -9.37 14.43 11.90
C ARG A 50 -10.33 13.78 12.89
N ASN A 51 -11.55 13.43 12.46
CA ASN A 51 -12.54 12.76 13.30
C ASN A 51 -13.32 11.72 12.48
N PRO A 52 -12.65 10.61 12.10
CA PRO A 52 -13.20 9.68 11.15
C PRO A 52 -14.39 8.95 11.75
N LYS A 53 -15.49 8.88 11.00
CA LYS A 53 -16.66 8.07 11.38
C LYS A 53 -16.25 6.59 11.53
N ARG A 54 -17.02 5.82 12.31
CA ARG A 54 -16.78 4.37 12.49
C ARG A 54 -16.60 3.62 11.16
N GLU A 55 -17.38 3.97 10.16
CA GLU A 55 -17.28 3.39 8.81
C GLU A 55 -15.92 3.63 8.16
N VAL A 56 -15.37 4.85 8.29
CA VAL A 56 -14.06 5.23 7.76
C VAL A 56 -12.95 4.40 8.43
N VAL A 57 -13.02 4.27 9.76
CA VAL A 57 -12.07 3.44 10.53
C VAL A 57 -12.12 1.98 10.10
N VAL A 58 -13.33 1.43 9.88
CA VAL A 58 -13.51 0.06 9.39
C VAL A 58 -12.91 -0.11 7.99
N LYS A 59 -13.16 0.85 7.07
CA LYS A 59 -12.60 0.84 5.71
C LYS A 59 -11.08 0.93 5.71
N ALA A 60 -10.49 1.83 6.49
CA ALA A 60 -9.04 1.95 6.64
C ALA A 60 -8.41 0.66 7.17
N ARG A 61 -9.05 0.01 8.16
CA ARG A 61 -8.60 -1.28 8.69
C ARG A 61 -8.67 -2.39 7.63
N ALA A 62 -9.76 -2.46 6.86
CA ALA A 62 -9.93 -3.46 5.81
C ALA A 62 -8.87 -3.29 4.71
N LEU A 63 -8.67 -2.04 4.24
CA LEU A 63 -7.64 -1.73 3.25
C LEU A 63 -6.24 -2.08 3.78
N LYS A 64 -5.93 -1.71 5.03
CA LYS A 64 -4.65 -2.07 5.65
C LYS A 64 -4.42 -3.59 5.67
N GLN A 65 -5.42 -4.38 6.06
CA GLN A 65 -5.31 -5.84 6.07
C GLN A 65 -5.08 -6.42 4.68
N LEU A 66 -5.75 -5.87 3.67
CA LEU A 66 -5.56 -6.25 2.28
C LEU A 66 -4.12 -5.98 1.83
N LEU A 67 -3.62 -4.75 2.04
CA LEU A 67 -2.25 -4.38 1.65
C LEU A 67 -1.20 -5.23 2.36
N GLN A 68 -1.43 -5.59 3.63
CA GLN A 68 -0.55 -6.50 4.37
C GLN A 68 -0.49 -7.90 3.76
N ARG A 69 -1.60 -8.44 3.25
CA ARG A 69 -1.62 -9.73 2.55
C ARG A 69 -0.86 -9.65 1.23
N GLU A 70 -1.03 -8.57 0.47
CA GLU A 70 -0.31 -8.35 -0.78
C GLU A 70 1.20 -8.23 -0.56
N ILE A 71 1.63 -7.52 0.48
CA ILE A 71 3.04 -7.47 0.89
C ILE A 71 3.58 -8.88 1.18
N GLN A 72 2.84 -9.70 1.92
CA GLN A 72 3.24 -11.09 2.20
C GLN A 72 3.35 -11.93 0.92
N SER A 73 2.44 -11.73 -0.03
CA SER A 73 2.49 -12.38 -1.34
C SER A 73 3.73 -11.97 -2.14
N LEU A 74 4.09 -10.68 -2.12
CA LEU A 74 5.29 -10.16 -2.76
C LEU A 74 6.58 -10.72 -2.12
N GLU A 75 6.63 -10.78 -0.80
CA GLU A 75 7.74 -11.41 -0.07
C GLU A 75 7.85 -12.90 -0.39
N GLU A 76 6.72 -13.61 -0.48
CA GLU A 76 6.69 -15.02 -0.86
C GLU A 76 7.13 -15.25 -2.31
N LYS A 77 6.72 -14.37 -3.22
CA LYS A 77 7.17 -14.40 -4.63
C LYS A 77 8.69 -14.26 -4.71
N ILE A 78 9.27 -13.33 -3.95
CA ILE A 78 10.73 -13.20 -3.83
C ILE A 78 11.34 -14.42 -3.15
N ARG A 79 10.65 -15.12 -2.25
CA ARG A 79 11.19 -16.29 -1.55
C ARG A 79 11.22 -17.55 -2.41
N THR A 80 10.20 -17.80 -3.21
CA THR A 80 9.98 -19.11 -3.84
C THR A 80 10.04 -19.12 -5.36
N MET A 81 9.81 -17.99 -6.03
CA MET A 81 9.79 -17.95 -7.49
C MET A 81 11.16 -17.60 -8.08
N ASP A 82 11.41 -18.10 -9.29
CA ASP A 82 12.53 -17.66 -10.13
C ASP A 82 12.20 -16.33 -10.78
N VAL A 83 12.47 -15.25 -10.03
CA VAL A 83 12.34 -13.88 -10.51
C VAL A 83 13.69 -13.36 -11.01
N ASP A 84 13.68 -12.62 -12.11
CA ASP A 84 14.87 -11.89 -12.53
C ASP A 84 15.06 -10.61 -11.69
N LYS A 85 16.22 -9.97 -11.86
CA LYS A 85 16.55 -8.75 -11.12
C LYS A 85 15.53 -7.63 -11.33
N LYS A 86 15.07 -7.41 -12.57
CA LYS A 86 14.13 -6.33 -12.91
C LYS A 86 12.78 -6.55 -12.25
N GLU A 87 12.33 -7.79 -12.21
CA GLU A 87 11.11 -8.16 -11.49
C GLU A 87 11.28 -8.02 -9.99
N ALA A 88 12.41 -8.43 -9.43
CA ALA A 88 12.69 -8.29 -8.01
C ALA A 88 12.75 -6.82 -7.56
N ASP A 89 13.36 -5.94 -8.35
CA ASP A 89 13.38 -4.49 -8.14
C ASP A 89 11.95 -3.92 -8.12
N ARG A 90 11.10 -4.30 -9.10
CA ARG A 90 9.68 -3.87 -9.14
C ARG A 90 8.88 -4.38 -7.95
N ILE A 91 9.11 -5.62 -7.52
CA ILE A 91 8.48 -6.19 -6.33
C ILE A 91 8.89 -5.40 -5.08
N LEU A 92 10.18 -5.05 -4.95
CA LEU A 92 10.67 -4.22 -3.84
C LEU A 92 10.00 -2.84 -3.83
N GLU A 93 10.01 -2.11 -4.95
CA GLU A 93 9.37 -0.80 -5.05
C GLU A 93 7.88 -0.86 -4.68
N THR A 94 7.17 -1.86 -5.21
CA THR A 94 5.76 -2.09 -4.90
C THR A 94 5.57 -2.36 -3.41
N ALA A 95 6.33 -3.30 -2.83
CA ALA A 95 6.21 -3.65 -1.41
C ALA A 95 6.48 -2.46 -0.49
N LEU A 96 7.46 -1.61 -0.81
CA LEU A 96 7.77 -0.41 -0.03
C LEU A 96 6.64 0.62 -0.09
N SER A 97 6.08 0.87 -1.27
CA SER A 97 4.90 1.73 -1.46
C SER A 97 3.69 1.23 -0.64
N LEU A 98 3.40 -0.07 -0.68
CA LEU A 98 2.32 -0.67 0.11
C LEU A 98 2.59 -0.58 1.63
N LYS A 99 3.85 -0.79 2.07
CA LYS A 99 4.22 -0.64 3.48
C LYS A 99 4.04 0.81 3.95
N ARG A 100 4.37 1.79 3.11
CA ARG A 100 4.12 3.20 3.40
C ARG A 100 2.63 3.47 3.59
N ALA A 101 1.80 2.97 2.68
CA ALA A 101 0.34 3.06 2.80
C ALA A 101 -0.19 2.41 4.09
N VAL A 102 0.34 1.25 4.48
CA VAL A 102 -0.03 0.57 5.74
C VAL A 102 0.31 1.40 6.98
N VAL A 103 1.43 2.14 6.96
CA VAL A 103 1.82 3.06 8.04
C VAL A 103 0.84 4.22 8.12
N ASP A 104 0.53 4.85 6.99
CA ASP A 104 -0.36 6.02 6.93
C ASP A 104 -1.81 5.63 7.29
N LEU A 105 -2.29 4.44 6.90
CA LEU A 105 -3.59 3.91 7.38
C LEU A 105 -3.58 3.54 8.86
N GLY A 106 -2.40 3.31 9.45
CA GLY A 106 -2.24 2.99 10.86
C GLY A 106 -2.44 4.17 11.82
N SER A 107 -2.39 5.41 11.30
CA SER A 107 -2.68 6.62 12.06
C SER A 107 -4.17 6.97 12.10
N VAL A 108 -5.01 6.38 11.23
CA VAL A 108 -6.46 6.66 11.18
C VAL A 108 -7.13 6.42 12.53
N GLY A 109 -7.77 7.45 13.08
CA GLY A 109 -8.46 7.39 14.38
C GLY A 109 -7.53 7.46 15.60
N LYS A 110 -6.21 7.57 15.40
CA LYS A 110 -5.26 8.03 16.42
C LYS A 110 -5.01 9.51 16.11
N GLN A 111 -5.11 10.41 17.09
CA GLN A 111 -4.78 11.81 16.85
C GLN A 111 -3.32 11.92 16.36
N VAL A 112 -3.13 12.13 15.07
CA VAL A 112 -1.85 12.50 14.47
C VAL A 112 -2.16 13.50 13.37
N ASP A 113 -1.89 14.78 13.65
CA ASP A 113 -1.93 15.83 12.63
C ASP A 113 -0.81 15.55 11.61
N PHE A 114 -1.18 15.35 10.35
CA PHE A 114 -0.29 15.49 9.21
C PHE A 114 -0.83 16.58 8.29
N ASP A 115 0.06 17.48 7.87
CA ASP A 115 -0.20 18.58 6.94
C ASP A 115 -0.51 18.06 5.53
N ILE A 116 -1.49 18.68 4.86
CA ILE A 116 -2.15 18.15 3.65
C ILE A 116 -1.70 18.92 2.40
N HIS A 117 -1.29 18.18 1.36
CA HIS A 117 -1.29 18.68 -0.02
C HIS A 117 -2.68 18.58 -0.65
N ALA A 118 -3.07 19.61 -1.41
CA ALA A 118 -4.40 19.78 -1.98
C ALA A 118 -4.79 18.65 -2.96
N ILE A 119 -5.95 18.04 -2.72
CA ILE A 119 -6.60 17.04 -3.59
C ILE A 119 -7.25 17.79 -4.76
N THR A 120 -7.10 17.27 -5.98
CA THR A 120 -7.66 17.77 -7.23
C THR A 120 -8.99 17.09 -7.59
N GLU A 121 -9.84 17.75 -8.39
CA GLU A 121 -11.16 17.21 -8.78
C GLU A 121 -11.10 15.85 -9.49
N LYS A 122 -9.99 15.56 -10.20
CA LYS A 122 -9.77 14.26 -10.86
C LYS A 122 -9.59 13.11 -9.85
N GLU A 123 -8.92 13.38 -8.74
CA GLU A 123 -8.69 12.41 -7.66
C GLU A 123 -10.01 12.07 -6.94
N VAL A 124 -10.96 13.01 -6.87
CA VAL A 124 -12.30 12.81 -6.30
C VAL A 124 -13.20 11.91 -7.16
N GLU A 125 -13.01 11.89 -8.48
CA GLU A 125 -13.79 11.04 -9.38
C GLU A 125 -13.29 9.58 -9.35
N ASP A 126 -11.97 9.38 -9.23
CA ASP A 126 -11.36 8.09 -8.89
C ASP A 126 -11.78 7.61 -7.48
N ALA A 127 -12.03 8.56 -6.57
CA ALA A 127 -12.66 8.33 -5.28
C ALA A 127 -14.15 7.90 -5.34
N ARG A 128 -14.75 7.63 -6.51
CA ARG A 128 -16.06 6.95 -6.57
C ARG A 128 -15.95 5.47 -6.88
N ARG A 129 -14.86 5.04 -7.53
CA ARG A 129 -14.62 3.62 -7.88
C ARG A 129 -14.34 2.75 -6.64
N TRP A 130 -13.62 3.27 -5.65
CA TRP A 130 -13.25 2.50 -4.46
C TRP A 130 -14.42 2.19 -3.52
N ALA A 131 -15.48 2.99 -3.52
CA ALA A 131 -16.70 2.69 -2.77
C ALA A 131 -17.35 1.39 -3.27
N THR A 132 -17.15 1.03 -4.54
CA THR A 132 -17.57 -0.24 -5.12
C THR A 132 -16.63 -1.38 -4.72
N PHE A 133 -15.31 -1.17 -4.79
CA PHE A 133 -14.30 -2.15 -4.37
C PHE A 133 -14.49 -2.58 -2.90
N LEU A 134 -14.65 -1.63 -1.98
CA LEU A 134 -14.83 -1.94 -0.56
C LEU A 134 -16.19 -2.59 -0.24
N LYS A 135 -17.22 -2.38 -1.07
CA LYS A 135 -18.49 -3.12 -0.95
C LYS A 135 -18.34 -4.60 -1.31
N GLY A 136 -17.37 -4.96 -2.15
CA GLY A 136 -17.07 -6.36 -2.50
C GLY A 136 -16.21 -7.10 -1.47
N ILE A 137 -15.62 -6.38 -0.51
CA ILE A 137 -14.76 -6.95 0.55
C ILE A 137 -15.57 -7.30 1.83
N CYS A 138 -16.85 -6.90 1.90
CA CYS A 138 -17.76 -7.19 3.02
C CYS A 138 -18.82 -8.24 2.66
#